data_AF-A0A8S9DTT9-F1
#
_entry.id   AF-A0A8S9DTT9-F1
#
_cell.length_a   1.000
_cell.length_b   1.000
_cell.length_c   1.000
_cell.angle_alpha   90.00
_cell.angle_beta   90.00
_cell.angle_gamma   90.00
#
_symmetry.space_group_name_H-M   'P 1'
#
loop_
_entity.id
_entity.type
_entity.pdbx_description
1 polymer ?
#
loop_
_entity_poly.entity_id
_entity_poly.type
_entity_poly.pdbx_seq_one_letter_code
_entity_poly.pdbx_strand_id
1 'polypeptide(L)'
;MEKKKKFPKIPFDVKKIGLFVAAVILFFLVMDLNNRLNELSRLSAQEDKAATVISGLQRTLISLETQVAYATSEGAVEKWAYEEGHMARPGEKLVIPLSPPGATSVPLFNPIPTPIPVANWQVWFALLAGK
;
A
#
# COMPACT_ATOMS: atom_id res chain seq x y z
N MET A 1 82.82 29.11 -12.87
CA MET A 1 81.84 29.60 -11.88
C MET A 1 80.71 28.58 -11.76
N GLU A 2 80.80 27.63 -10.83
CA GLU A 2 79.75 26.61 -10.66
C GLU A 2 78.61 27.13 -9.77
N LYS A 3 77.39 27.12 -10.31
CA LYS A 3 76.17 27.47 -9.56
C LYS A 3 75.61 26.20 -8.91
N LYS A 4 75.80 26.05 -7.58
CA LYS A 4 75.16 24.98 -6.80
C LYS A 4 73.65 25.26 -6.65
N LYS A 5 72.81 24.50 -7.36
CA LYS A 5 71.36 24.46 -7.15
C LYS A 5 71.07 23.84 -5.77
N LYS A 6 70.55 24.65 -4.84
CA LYS A 6 70.02 24.17 -3.56
C LYS A 6 68.56 23.78 -3.76
N PHE A 7 68.25 22.49 -3.66
CA PHE A 7 66.86 22.01 -3.58
C PHE A 7 66.30 22.31 -2.18
N PRO A 8 65.07 22.85 -2.07
CA PRO A 8 64.49 23.20 -0.79
C PRO A 8 64.19 21.94 0.03
N LYS A 9 64.68 21.91 1.28
CA LYS A 9 64.37 20.85 2.25
C LYS A 9 62.98 21.11 2.82
N ILE A 10 61.99 20.31 2.40
CA ILE A 10 60.65 20.32 2.97
C ILE A 10 60.73 19.68 4.36
N PRO A 11 60.36 20.39 5.46
CA PRO A 11 60.35 19.79 6.79
C PRO A 11 59.11 18.89 6.92
N PHE A 12 59.29 17.59 6.67
CA PHE A 12 58.26 16.60 6.88
C PHE A 12 58.07 16.36 8.38
N ASP A 13 56.96 16.86 8.93
CA ASP A 13 56.56 16.60 10.32
C ASP A 13 55.80 15.26 10.39
N VAL A 14 56.46 14.23 10.92
CA VAL A 14 55.92 12.87 11.06
C VAL A 14 54.59 12.81 11.80
N LYS A 15 54.32 13.76 12.71
CA LYS A 15 53.04 13.83 13.43
C LYS A 15 51.90 14.27 12.50
N LYS A 16 52.18 15.20 11.59
CA LYS A 16 51.20 15.69 10.60
C LYS A 16 50.90 14.61 9.56
N ILE A 17 51.91 13.84 9.17
CA ILE A 17 51.74 12.71 8.24
C ILE A 17 50.89 11.61 8.88
N GLY A 18 51.14 11.26 10.15
CA GLY A 18 50.33 10.27 10.87
C GLY A 18 48.87 10.70 11.02
N LEU A 19 48.62 11.97 11.34
CA LEU A 19 47.27 12.53 11.43
C LEU A 19 46.55 12.50 10.06
N PHE A 20 47.26 12.82 8.99
CA PHE A 20 46.71 12.75 7.63
C PHE A 20 46.34 11.32 7.24
N VAL A 21 47.22 10.35 7.49
CA VAL A 21 46.93 8.93 7.21
C VAL A 21 45.73 8.44 8.02
N ALA A 22 45.65 8.79 9.31
CA ALA A 22 44.51 8.44 10.15
C ALA A 22 43.20 9.05 9.62
N ALA A 23 43.22 10.30 9.16
CA ALA A 23 42.06 10.96 8.57
C ALA A 23 41.59 10.28 7.27
N VAL A 24 42.53 9.86 6.41
CA VAL A 24 42.22 9.12 5.18
C VAL A 24 41.58 7.77 5.51
N ILE A 25 42.13 7.02 6.46
CA ILE A 25 41.55 5.73 6.89
C ILE A 25 40.13 5.95 7.45
N LEU A 26 39.95 6.94 8.30
CA LEU A 26 38.65 7.27 8.88
C LEU A 26 37.63 7.62 7.79
N PHE A 27 38.04 8.40 6.79
CA PHE A 27 37.19 8.75 5.65
C PHE A 27 36.69 7.51 4.91
N PHE A 28 37.58 6.58 4.57
CA PHE A 28 37.18 5.33 3.90
C PHE A 28 36.26 4.47 4.77
N LEU A 29 36.52 4.40 6.08
CA LEU A 29 35.69 3.62 7.02
C LEU A 29 34.27 4.19 7.10
N VAL A 30 34.14 5.51 7.23
CA VAL A 30 32.82 6.17 7.25
C VAL A 30 32.10 5.96 5.92
N MET A 31 32.82 6.01 4.79
CA MET A 31 32.23 5.77 3.46
C MET A 31 31.71 4.34 3.32
N ASP A 32 32.50 3.33 3.72
CA ASP A 32 32.09 1.91 3.69
C ASP A 32 30.90 1.65 4.63
N LEU A 33 30.95 2.18 5.85
CA LEU A 33 29.85 2.07 6.81
C LEU A 33 28.57 2.70 6.26
N ASN A 34 28.65 3.90 5.69
CA ASN A 34 27.50 4.59 5.13
C ASN A 34 26.88 3.79 3.97
N ASN A 35 27.72 3.21 3.10
CA ASN A 35 27.26 2.36 2.01
C ASN A 35 26.54 1.11 2.54
N ARG A 36 27.09 0.46 3.57
CA ARG A 36 26.47 -0.72 4.20
C ARG A 36 25.14 -0.39 4.86
N LEU A 37 25.06 0.74 5.58
CA LEU A 37 23.84 1.18 6.24
C LEU A 37 22.74 1.53 5.24
N ASN A 38 23.10 2.21 4.14
CA ASN A 38 22.16 2.51 3.07
C ASN A 38 21.63 1.23 2.41
N GLU A 39 22.52 0.28 2.13
CA GLU A 39 22.10 -1.01 1.56
C GLU A 39 21.22 -1.80 2.52
N LEU A 40 21.58 -1.89 3.80
CA LEU A 40 20.77 -2.54 4.83
C LEU A 40 19.40 -1.89 4.95
N SER A 41 19.34 -0.56 5.00
CA SER A 41 18.08 0.19 5.07
C SER A 41 17.21 -0.08 3.85
N ARG A 42 17.81 -0.10 2.65
CA ARG A 42 17.13 -0.43 1.39
C ARG A 42 16.59 -1.85 1.38
N LEU A 43 17.35 -2.83 1.88
CA LEU A 43 16.94 -4.23 1.96
C LEU A 43 15.80 -4.41 2.98
N SER A 44 15.95 -3.85 4.18
CA SER A 44 14.92 -3.91 5.22
C SER A 44 13.61 -3.29 4.74
N ALA A 45 13.65 -2.14 4.08
CA ALA A 45 12.45 -1.52 3.51
C ALA A 45 11.80 -2.37 2.40
N GLN A 46 12.56 -3.19 1.68
CA GLN A 46 12.00 -4.14 0.70
C GLN A 46 11.38 -5.35 1.38
N GLU A 47 12.02 -5.88 2.41
CA GLU A 47 11.51 -6.97 3.23
C GLU A 47 10.16 -6.60 3.85
N ASP A 48 10.07 -5.42 4.48
CA ASP A 48 8.83 -4.94 5.12
C ASP A 48 7.67 -4.81 4.12
N LYS A 49 7.97 -4.31 2.91
CA LYS A 49 6.98 -4.23 1.82
C LYS A 49 6.52 -5.61 1.40
N ALA A 50 7.45 -6.55 1.20
CA ALA A 50 7.11 -7.92 0.83
C ALA A 50 6.28 -8.62 1.91
N ALA A 51 6.65 -8.48 3.19
CA ALA A 51 5.91 -9.02 4.32
C ALA A 51 4.48 -8.47 4.39
N THR A 52 4.30 -7.17 4.14
CA THR A 52 2.98 -6.53 4.08
C THR A 52 2.12 -7.13 2.97
N VAL A 53 2.68 -7.30 1.76
CA VAL A 53 1.98 -7.89 0.63
C VAL A 53 1.59 -9.34 0.93
N ILE A 54 2.50 -10.14 1.48
CA ILE A 54 2.24 -11.53 1.86
C ILE A 54 1.11 -11.61 2.89
N SER A 55 1.13 -10.76 3.92
CA SER A 55 0.05 -10.74 4.92
C SER A 55 -1.31 -10.41 4.31
N GLY A 56 -1.36 -9.43 3.39
CA GLY A 56 -2.58 -9.09 2.66
C GLY A 56 -3.10 -10.25 1.81
N LEU A 57 -2.21 -10.93 1.08
CA LEU A 57 -2.56 -12.09 0.27
C LEU A 57 -3.05 -13.26 1.11
N GLN A 58 -2.41 -13.55 2.24
CA GLN A 58 -2.85 -14.62 3.15
C GLN A 58 -4.25 -14.37 3.71
N ARG A 59 -4.55 -13.13 4.12
CA ARG A 59 -5.91 -12.76 4.58
C ARG A 59 -6.95 -12.96 3.48
N THR A 60 -6.61 -12.56 2.25
CA THR A 60 -7.47 -12.71 1.08
C THR A 60 -7.71 -14.19 0.80
N LEU A 61 -6.65 -15.01 0.82
CA LEU A 61 -6.73 -16.45 0.62
C LEU A 61 -7.63 -17.12 1.65
N ILE A 62 -7.48 -16.81 2.95
CA ILE A 62 -8.35 -17.36 4.01
C ILE A 62 -9.83 -16.98 3.78
N SER A 63 -10.09 -15.73 3.39
CA SER A 63 -11.45 -15.28 3.07
C SER A 63 -12.03 -16.03 1.89
N LEU A 64 -11.24 -16.25 0.83
CA LEU A 64 -11.66 -16.99 -0.35
C LEU A 64 -11.89 -18.47 -0.02
N GLU A 65 -10.98 -19.11 0.73
CA GLU A 65 -11.15 -20.50 1.18
C GLU A 65 -12.42 -20.68 2.00
N THR A 66 -12.73 -19.72 2.88
CA THR A 66 -13.97 -19.74 3.66
C THR A 66 -15.20 -19.65 2.75
N GLN A 67 -15.17 -18.77 1.74
CA GLN A 67 -16.26 -18.64 0.77
C GLN A 67 -16.44 -19.90 -0.06
N VAL A 68 -15.34 -20.51 -0.52
CA VAL A 68 -15.39 -21.79 -1.26
C VAL A 68 -15.97 -22.89 -0.38
N ALA A 69 -15.49 -23.03 0.86
CA ALA A 69 -15.99 -24.03 1.79
C ALA A 69 -17.51 -23.89 2.01
N TYR A 70 -18.01 -22.67 2.22
CA TYR A 70 -19.44 -22.40 2.32
C TYR A 70 -20.18 -22.73 1.02
N ALA A 71 -19.69 -22.26 -0.14
CA ALA A 71 -20.31 -22.51 -1.44
C ALA A 71 -20.42 -24.01 -1.78
N THR A 72 -19.49 -24.83 -1.29
CA THR A 72 -19.52 -26.30 -1.44
C THR A 72 -20.32 -27.03 -0.35
N SER A 73 -20.87 -26.31 0.64
CA SER A 73 -21.59 -26.91 1.75
C SER A 73 -23.07 -27.15 1.42
N GLU A 74 -23.68 -28.12 2.12
CA GLU A 74 -25.13 -28.38 2.04
C GLU A 74 -25.95 -27.14 2.43
N GLY A 75 -25.47 -26.33 3.37
CA GLY A 75 -26.16 -25.10 3.79
C GLY A 75 -26.26 -24.05 2.67
N ALA A 76 -25.30 -23.99 1.75
CA ALA A 76 -25.40 -23.13 0.57
C ALA A 76 -26.41 -23.68 -0.45
N VAL A 77 -26.48 -25.01 -0.62
CA VAL A 77 -27.49 -25.66 -1.45
C VAL A 77 -28.90 -25.43 -0.89
N GLU A 78 -29.06 -25.57 0.43
CA GLU A 78 -30.32 -25.34 1.12
C GLU A 78 -30.77 -23.88 1.01
N LYS A 79 -29.86 -22.93 1.27
CA LYS A 79 -30.15 -21.50 1.10
C LYS A 79 -30.63 -21.20 -0.32
N TRP A 80 -29.91 -21.70 -1.32
CA TRP A 80 -30.30 -21.54 -2.71
C TRP A 80 -31.67 -22.15 -3.01
N ALA A 81 -31.93 -23.36 -2.49
CA ALA A 81 -33.20 -24.05 -2.69
C ALA A 81 -34.39 -23.22 -2.17
N TYR A 82 -34.25 -22.57 -1.01
CA TYR A 82 -35.30 -21.73 -0.43
C TYR A 82 -35.42 -20.34 -1.06
N GLU A 83 -34.30 -19.65 -1.25
CA GLU A 83 -34.28 -18.24 -1.67
C GLU A 83 -34.50 -18.10 -3.18
N GLU A 84 -33.73 -18.84 -3.99
CA GLU A 84 -33.77 -18.75 -5.46
C GLU A 84 -34.59 -19.87 -6.11
N GLY A 85 -34.51 -21.09 -5.57
CA GLY A 85 -35.18 -22.26 -6.11
C GLY A 85 -36.67 -22.34 -5.75
N HIS A 86 -37.13 -21.53 -4.79
CA HIS A 86 -38.48 -21.55 -4.23
C HIS A 86 -38.98 -22.97 -3.85
N MET A 87 -38.04 -23.84 -3.46
CA MET A 87 -38.30 -25.19 -3.01
C MET A 87 -38.68 -25.18 -1.53
N ALA A 88 -39.49 -26.15 -1.12
CA ALA A 88 -39.86 -26.37 0.28
C ALA A 88 -39.77 -27.86 0.61
N ARG A 89 -39.37 -28.20 1.83
CA ARG A 89 -39.31 -29.60 2.28
C ARG A 89 -40.72 -30.16 2.50
N PRO A 90 -40.89 -31.48 2.44
CA PRO A 90 -42.16 -32.12 2.77
C PRO A 90 -42.64 -31.70 4.17
N GLY A 91 -43.83 -31.11 4.25
CA GLY A 91 -44.43 -30.61 5.50
C GLY A 91 -44.30 -29.10 5.72
N GLU A 92 -43.46 -28.41 4.93
CA GLU A 92 -43.36 -26.95 4.96
C GLU A 92 -44.44 -26.31 4.09
N LYS A 93 -44.95 -25.14 4.51
CA LYS A 93 -45.88 -24.32 3.72
C LYS A 93 -45.15 -23.07 3.23
N LEU A 94 -44.90 -23.00 1.93
CA LEU A 94 -44.38 -21.80 1.30
C LEU A 94 -45.45 -20.69 1.37
N VAL A 95 -45.19 -19.63 2.11
CA VAL A 95 -46.07 -18.47 2.23
C VAL A 95 -45.49 -17.34 1.39
N ILE A 96 -46.20 -16.94 0.34
CA ILE A 96 -45.86 -15.77 -0.46
C ILE A 96 -46.73 -14.61 0.02
N PRO A 97 -46.16 -13.57 0.65
CA PRO A 97 -46.92 -12.42 1.08
C PRO A 97 -47.48 -11.69 -0.15
N LEU A 98 -48.80 -11.65 -0.27
CA LEU A 98 -49.47 -10.80 -1.24
C LEU A 98 -49.78 -9.47 -0.57
N SER A 99 -49.50 -8.36 -1.27
CA SER A 99 -49.94 -7.06 -0.80
C SER A 99 -51.46 -7.02 -0.74
N PRO A 100 -52.07 -6.45 0.32
CA PRO A 100 -53.52 -6.33 0.42
C PRO A 100 -54.07 -5.47 -0.72
N PRO A 101 -55.31 -5.72 -1.19
CA PRO A 101 -55.95 -4.89 -2.21
C PRO A 101 -56.00 -3.43 -1.76
N GLY A 102 -55.46 -2.51 -2.57
CA GLY A 102 -55.37 -1.08 -2.23
C GLY A 102 -54.06 -0.68 -1.54
N ALA A 103 -53.06 -1.55 -1.44
CA ALA A 103 -51.72 -1.17 -1.02
C ALA A 103 -51.12 -0.11 -1.98
N THR A 104 -50.94 1.11 -1.48
CA THR A 104 -50.21 2.16 -2.18
C THR A 104 -48.76 1.72 -2.36
N SER A 105 -48.26 1.70 -3.59
CA SER A 105 -46.83 1.47 -3.86
C SER A 105 -46.00 2.44 -3.00
N VAL A 106 -45.00 1.93 -2.28
CA VAL A 106 -44.07 2.77 -1.54
C VAL A 106 -43.42 3.73 -2.55
N PRO A 107 -43.43 5.05 -2.33
CA PRO A 107 -42.80 5.98 -3.25
C PRO A 107 -41.32 5.61 -3.38
N LEU A 108 -40.89 5.37 -4.62
CA LEU A 108 -39.47 5.22 -4.94
C LEU A 108 -38.77 6.50 -4.51
N PHE A 109 -37.90 6.40 -3.51
CA PHE A 109 -36.98 7.48 -3.17
C PHE A 109 -35.99 7.61 -4.32
N ASN A 110 -36.17 8.61 -5.17
CA ASN A 110 -35.11 9.03 -6.06
C ASN A 110 -34.00 9.62 -5.20
N PRO A 111 -32.78 9.05 -5.18
CA PRO A 111 -31.68 9.65 -4.44
C PRO A 111 -31.43 11.05 -5.01
N ILE A 112 -31.42 12.05 -4.15
CA ILE A 112 -30.99 13.40 -4.52
C ILE A 112 -29.53 13.25 -4.99
N PRO A 113 -29.18 13.65 -6.21
CA PRO A 113 -27.80 13.55 -6.68
C PRO A 113 -26.91 14.32 -5.71
N THR A 114 -25.96 13.61 -5.11
CA THR A 114 -24.97 14.25 -4.25
C THR A 114 -24.16 15.20 -5.11
N PRO A 115 -24.09 16.50 -4.78
CA PRO A 115 -23.29 17.44 -5.56
C PRO A 115 -21.83 16.96 -5.53
N ILE A 116 -21.25 16.77 -6.71
CA ILE A 116 -19.87 16.36 -6.86
C ILE A 116 -19.00 17.53 -6.35
N PRO A 117 -18.16 17.33 -5.32
CA PRO A 117 -17.31 18.40 -4.82
C PRO A 117 -16.32 18.80 -5.93
N VAL A 118 -16.41 20.07 -6.36
CA VAL A 118 -15.50 20.65 -7.35
C VAL A 118 -14.15 20.88 -6.68
N ALA A 119 -13.06 20.42 -7.29
CA ALA A 119 -11.73 20.62 -6.75
C ALA A 119 -11.33 22.11 -6.84
N ASN A 120 -10.66 22.64 -5.81
CA ASN A 120 -10.31 24.06 -5.71
C ASN A 120 -9.61 24.62 -6.97
N TRP A 121 -8.77 23.83 -7.64
CA TRP A 121 -8.08 24.27 -8.86
C TRP A 121 -9.02 24.54 -10.04
N GLN A 122 -10.15 23.81 -10.14
CA GLN A 122 -11.15 24.02 -11.18
C GLN A 122 -11.88 25.35 -10.97
N VAL A 123 -12.13 25.70 -9.69
CA VAL A 123 -12.69 27.00 -9.30
C VAL A 123 -11.73 28.12 -9.69
N TRP A 124 -10.44 28.00 -9.35
CA TRP A 124 -9.44 28.98 -9.73
C TRP A 124 -9.29 29.13 -11.24
N PHE A 125 -9.32 28.01 -11.98
CA PHE A 125 -9.23 28.05 -13.44
C PHE A 125 -10.44 28.77 -14.07
N ALA A 126 -11.66 28.53 -13.58
CA ALA A 126 -12.86 29.23 -14.05
C ALA A 126 -12.78 30.76 -13.80
N LEU A 127 -12.36 31.15 -12.60
CA LEU A 127 -12.18 32.56 -12.23
C LEU A 127 -11.13 33.28 -13.10
N LEU A 128 -10.06 32.58 -13.49
CA LEU A 128 -8.98 33.14 -14.31
C LEU A 128 -9.28 33.12 -15.82
N ALA A 129 -10.05 32.14 -16.29
CA ALA A 129 -10.37 31.96 -17.71
C ALA A 129 -11.57 32.81 -18.21
N GLY A 130 -12.27 33.51 -17.31
CA GLY A 130 -13.28 34.52 -17.67
C GLY A 130 -14.55 33.97 -18.32
N LYS A 131 -14.92 32.71 -18.05
CA LYS A 131 -16.25 32.17 -18.32
C LYS A 131 -16.94 31.76 -17.04
#